data_AF-J5PCB8-F1
#
_entry.id   AF-J5PCB8-F1
#
_cell.length_a   1.000
_cell.length_b   1.000
_cell.length_c   1.000
_cell.angle_alpha   90.00
_cell.angle_beta   90.00
_cell.angle_gamma   90.00
#
_symmetry.space_group_name_H-M   'P 1'
#
loop_
_entity.id
_entity.type
_entity.pdbx_description
1 polymer ?
#
loop_
_entity_poly.entity_id
_entity_poly.type
_entity_poly.pdbx_seq_one_letter_code
_entity_poly.pdbx_strand_id
1 'polypeptide(L)'
;MLLAAGQNPAEAHRLKVFATVEDGAITGYAFFIGGGRPEGVDFIVKNGSGTAVHRGKTDDEGGFRWRPDHAEDYSVTVDAGDGHFAAAEILADRLAGQLSAEPATATPQATAPAPAFVVPAQPGPAEAAACAPLDRDALAKLVQASVDRAVAREIRPLLEAYDQADGRVRLNDVMGGVGMIVGLAGAGLWAVSRRRRPVPDDPAGPPGERRDPPA
;
A
#
# COMPACT_ATOMS: atom_id res chain seq x y z
N MET A 1 -17.51 -19.16 32.28
CA MET A 1 -17.79 -18.16 31.23
C MET A 1 -16.49 -17.99 30.45
N LEU A 2 -16.42 -18.59 29.26
CA LEU A 2 -15.21 -18.73 28.44
C LEU A 2 -14.89 -17.35 27.82
N LEU A 3 -13.78 -16.71 28.19
CA LEU A 3 -13.30 -15.51 27.49
C LEU A 3 -12.65 -15.95 26.19
N ALA A 4 -13.35 -15.78 25.07
CA ALA A 4 -12.75 -15.82 23.74
C ALA A 4 -11.86 -14.58 23.58
N ALA A 5 -10.54 -14.77 23.70
CA ALA A 5 -9.57 -13.77 23.29
C ALA A 5 -9.66 -13.64 21.76
N GLY A 6 -10.23 -12.52 21.29
CA GLY A 6 -10.24 -12.16 19.88
C GLY A 6 -8.81 -12.02 19.39
N GLN A 7 -8.41 -12.90 18.49
CA GLN A 7 -7.20 -12.75 17.67
C GLN A 7 -7.43 -11.54 16.77
N ASN A 8 -7.01 -10.35 17.18
CA ASN A 8 -6.90 -9.24 16.23
C ASN A 8 -5.79 -9.62 15.24
N PRO A 9 -6.06 -9.74 13.92
CA PRO A 9 -5.00 -9.93 12.96
C PRO A 9 -4.06 -8.73 13.09
N ALA A 10 -2.77 -8.99 13.27
CA ALA A 10 -1.76 -7.94 13.36
C ALA A 10 -1.72 -7.20 12.01
N GLU A 11 -2.38 -6.04 11.92
CA GLU A 11 -2.47 -5.25 10.67
C GLU A 11 -1.11 -4.72 10.18
N ALA A 12 -0.08 -4.74 11.04
CA ALA A 12 1.30 -4.35 10.73
C ALA A 12 2.12 -5.40 9.95
N HIS A 13 1.48 -6.43 9.40
CA HIS A 13 2.10 -7.34 8.44
C HIS A 13 1.26 -7.47 7.16
N ARG A 14 0.26 -6.61 6.97
CA ARG A 14 -0.58 -6.64 5.76
C ARG A 14 0.25 -6.21 4.55
N LEU A 15 0.18 -7.01 3.48
CA LEU A 15 0.76 -6.66 2.19
C LEU A 15 -0.12 -5.65 1.44
N LYS A 16 0.50 -4.70 0.76
CA LYS A 16 -0.14 -3.81 -0.22
C LYS A 16 0.58 -3.87 -1.56
N VAL A 17 -0.17 -3.64 -2.62
CA VAL A 17 0.33 -3.56 -4.00
C VAL A 17 -0.11 -2.25 -4.59
N PHE A 18 0.85 -1.55 -5.19
CA PHE A 18 0.59 -0.42 -6.08
C PHE A 18 0.86 -0.88 -7.51
N ALA A 19 -0.03 -0.55 -8.44
CA ALA A 19 0.14 -0.81 -9.86
C ALA A 19 -0.30 0.42 -10.68
N THR A 20 0.44 0.72 -11.73
CA THR A 20 0.15 1.79 -12.69
C THR A 20 0.58 1.37 -14.10
N VAL A 21 0.27 2.19 -15.08
CA VAL A 21 0.68 2.00 -16.48
C VAL A 21 1.74 3.04 -16.82
N GLU A 22 2.91 2.58 -17.25
CA GLU A 22 4.00 3.43 -17.74
C GLU A 22 4.54 2.88 -19.06
N ASP A 23 4.55 3.72 -20.08
CA ASP A 23 5.03 3.39 -21.43
C ASP A 23 4.30 2.17 -22.03
N GLY A 24 3.02 1.99 -21.69
CA GLY A 24 2.23 0.84 -22.12
C GLY A 24 2.56 -0.48 -21.39
N ALA A 25 3.38 -0.44 -20.34
CA ALA A 25 3.60 -1.58 -19.44
C ALA A 25 2.91 -1.36 -18.10
N ILE A 26 2.32 -2.41 -17.54
CA ILE A 26 1.86 -2.43 -16.16
C ILE A 26 3.10 -2.54 -15.28
N THR A 27 3.34 -1.53 -14.44
CA THR A 27 4.47 -1.47 -13.51
C THR A 27 3.97 -1.14 -12.11
N GLY A 28 4.64 -1.67 -11.11
CA GLY A 28 4.21 -1.48 -9.74
C GLY A 28 5.20 -2.05 -8.76
N TYR A 29 4.80 -2.06 -7.49
CA TYR A 29 5.57 -2.65 -6.42
C TYR A 29 4.65 -3.07 -5.28
N ALA A 30 5.13 -4.01 -4.48
CA ALA A 30 4.48 -4.44 -3.25
C ALA A 30 5.27 -3.99 -2.01
N PHE A 31 4.58 -3.78 -0.90
CA PHE A 31 5.19 -3.37 0.37
C PHE A 31 4.37 -3.86 1.56
N PHE A 32 5.01 -4.09 2.70
CA PHE A 32 4.31 -4.43 3.95
C PHE A 32 3.97 -3.17 4.74
N ILE A 33 2.75 -3.11 5.28
CA ILE A 33 2.36 -2.07 6.24
C ILE A 33 3.24 -2.24 7.48
N GLY A 34 4.11 -1.28 7.78
CA GLY A 34 5.12 -1.42 8.86
C GLY A 34 6.57 -1.44 8.34
N GLY A 35 6.77 -1.55 7.03
CA GLY A 35 8.07 -1.47 6.36
C GLY A 35 8.50 -2.80 5.74
N GLY A 36 9.39 -2.71 4.75
CA GLY A 36 9.90 -3.86 4.01
C GLY A 36 9.18 -4.10 2.67
N ARG A 37 9.89 -4.80 1.78
CA ARG A 37 9.45 -5.12 0.41
C ARG A 37 9.62 -6.63 0.18
N PRO A 38 8.63 -7.31 -0.40
CA PRO A 38 8.73 -8.74 -0.67
C PRO A 38 9.58 -8.98 -1.94
N GLU A 39 10.77 -9.54 -1.76
CA GLU A 39 11.70 -9.88 -2.84
C GLU A 39 11.47 -11.30 -3.36
N GLY A 40 11.51 -11.49 -4.68
CA GLY A 40 11.46 -12.82 -5.29
C GLY A 40 10.14 -13.57 -5.13
N VAL A 41 9.09 -12.88 -4.67
CA VAL A 41 7.76 -13.46 -4.46
C VAL A 41 6.97 -13.49 -5.75
N ASP A 42 5.98 -14.37 -5.84
CA ASP A 42 5.21 -14.54 -7.06
C ASP A 42 4.24 -13.36 -7.26
N PHE A 43 4.17 -12.87 -8.49
CA PHE A 43 3.05 -12.07 -8.94
C PHE A 43 2.37 -12.71 -10.15
N ILE A 44 1.05 -12.57 -10.21
CA ILE A 44 0.20 -13.13 -11.25
C ILE A 44 -0.64 -12.00 -11.82
N VAL A 45 -0.66 -11.90 -13.15
CA VAL A 45 -1.58 -11.01 -13.86
C VAL A 45 -2.70 -11.83 -14.45
N LYS A 46 -3.94 -11.41 -14.20
CA LYS A 46 -5.15 -12.00 -14.79
C LYS A 46 -5.87 -10.96 -15.62
N ASN A 47 -6.48 -11.38 -16.73
CA ASN A 47 -7.36 -10.52 -17.51
C ASN A 47 -8.76 -10.38 -16.89
N GLY A 48 -9.63 -9.59 -17.51
CA GLY A 48 -11.01 -9.37 -17.07
C GLY A 48 -11.88 -10.64 -16.99
N SER A 49 -11.48 -11.72 -17.65
CA SER A 49 -12.15 -13.04 -17.51
C SER A 49 -11.68 -13.83 -16.27
N GLY A 50 -10.68 -13.33 -15.55
CA GLY A 50 -10.03 -14.02 -14.42
C GLY A 50 -8.96 -15.03 -14.86
N THR A 51 -8.64 -15.12 -16.15
CA THR A 51 -7.62 -16.03 -16.68
C THR A 51 -6.22 -15.48 -16.44
N ALA A 52 -5.31 -16.29 -15.89
CA ALA A 52 -3.92 -15.90 -15.70
C ALA A 52 -3.20 -15.77 -17.06
N VAL A 53 -2.76 -14.56 -17.38
CA VAL A 53 -2.06 -14.21 -18.62
C VAL A 53 -0.55 -14.08 -18.42
N HIS A 54 -0.11 -13.84 -17.18
CA HIS A 54 1.30 -13.74 -16.86
C HIS A 54 1.59 -14.18 -15.42
N ARG A 55 2.79 -14.72 -15.20
CA ARG A 55 3.36 -14.98 -13.88
C ARG A 55 4.82 -14.54 -13.89
N GLY A 56 5.23 -13.82 -12.86
CA GLY A 56 6.61 -13.41 -12.67
C GLY A 56 6.99 -13.37 -11.20
N LYS A 57 8.17 -12.81 -10.92
CA LYS A 57 8.69 -12.58 -9.57
C LYS A 57 9.01 -11.11 -9.35
N THR A 58 8.83 -10.64 -8.13
CA THR A 58 9.24 -9.29 -7.73
C THR A 58 10.76 -9.16 -7.64
N ASP A 59 11.27 -7.95 -7.87
CA ASP A 59 12.69 -7.60 -7.67
C ASP A 59 13.02 -7.32 -6.18
N ASP A 60 14.26 -6.89 -5.91
CA ASP A 60 14.78 -6.54 -4.58
C ASP A 60 14.09 -5.32 -3.94
N GLU A 61 13.46 -4.48 -4.75
CA GLU A 61 12.60 -3.39 -4.31
C GLU A 61 11.11 -3.79 -4.29
N GLY A 62 10.79 -5.08 -4.39
CA GLY A 62 9.41 -5.57 -4.45
C GLY A 62 8.65 -5.13 -5.70
N GLY A 63 9.37 -4.62 -6.69
CA GLY A 63 8.89 -4.11 -7.96
C GLY A 63 8.52 -5.20 -8.95
N PHE A 64 7.65 -4.87 -9.90
CA PHE A 64 7.30 -5.72 -11.02
C PHE A 64 7.01 -4.88 -12.27
N ARG A 65 7.17 -5.52 -13.43
CA ARG A 65 6.83 -4.94 -14.73
C ARG A 65 6.39 -6.02 -15.71
N TRP A 66 5.29 -5.78 -16.41
CA TRP A 66 4.79 -6.65 -17.47
C TRP A 66 4.09 -5.81 -18.55
N ARG A 67 4.28 -6.16 -19.83
CA ARG A 67 3.64 -5.45 -20.94
C ARG A 67 2.48 -6.29 -21.51
N PRO A 68 1.24 -5.78 -21.48
CA PRO A 68 0.09 -6.42 -22.12
C PRO A 68 0.10 -6.22 -23.63
N ASP A 69 -0.39 -7.22 -24.37
CA ASP A 69 -0.54 -7.16 -25.83
C ASP A 69 -1.78 -6.37 -26.28
N HIS A 70 -2.81 -6.33 -25.42
CA HIS A 70 -4.08 -5.67 -25.67
C HIS A 70 -4.52 -4.82 -24.47
N ALA A 71 -5.24 -3.73 -24.77
CA ALA A 71 -5.89 -2.91 -23.76
C ALA A 71 -7.19 -3.59 -23.30
N GLU A 72 -7.15 -4.16 -22.10
CA GLU A 72 -8.28 -4.76 -21.41
C GLU A 72 -8.11 -4.56 -19.91
N ASP A 73 -9.12 -4.96 -19.12
CA ASP A 73 -9.01 -4.93 -17.66
C ASP A 73 -8.07 -6.03 -17.18
N TYR A 74 -7.19 -5.68 -16.24
CA TYR A 74 -6.25 -6.60 -15.62
C TYR A 74 -6.29 -6.50 -14.10
N SER A 75 -6.07 -7.62 -13.43
CA SER A 75 -5.76 -7.66 -12.00
C SER A 75 -4.35 -8.19 -11.80
N VAL A 76 -3.56 -7.49 -10.99
CA VAL A 76 -2.22 -7.92 -10.58
C VAL A 76 -2.32 -8.37 -9.13
N THR A 77 -2.02 -9.64 -8.87
CA THR A 77 -1.96 -10.21 -7.52
C THR A 77 -0.51 -10.51 -7.16
N VAL A 78 -0.05 -10.06 -6.01
CA VAL A 78 1.25 -10.45 -5.43
C VAL A 78 0.97 -11.35 -4.23
N ASP A 79 1.67 -12.49 -4.16
CA ASP A 79 1.55 -13.48 -3.09
C ASP A 79 2.91 -13.68 -2.42
N ALA A 80 3.05 -13.16 -1.21
CA ALA A 80 4.26 -13.29 -0.39
C ALA A 80 4.24 -14.53 0.52
N GLY A 81 3.26 -15.42 0.38
CA GLY A 81 3.11 -16.61 1.22
C GLY A 81 2.45 -16.34 2.57
N ASP A 82 2.15 -17.42 3.31
CA ASP A 82 1.55 -17.37 4.66
C ASP A 82 0.25 -16.54 4.77
N GLY A 83 -0.51 -16.44 3.68
CA GLY A 83 -1.74 -15.64 3.61
C GLY A 83 -1.53 -14.14 3.35
N HIS A 84 -0.30 -13.71 3.05
CA HIS A 84 0.03 -12.34 2.67
C HIS A 84 -0.07 -12.16 1.17
N PHE A 85 -1.27 -11.87 0.68
CA PHE A 85 -1.48 -11.51 -0.72
C PHE A 85 -2.23 -10.19 -0.84
N ALA A 86 -1.98 -9.47 -1.93
CA ALA A 86 -2.66 -8.22 -2.26
C ALA A 86 -2.88 -8.13 -3.77
N ALA A 87 -3.95 -7.47 -4.17
CA ALA A 87 -4.31 -7.28 -5.57
C ALA A 87 -4.55 -5.80 -5.89
N ALA A 88 -4.22 -5.42 -7.13
CA ALA A 88 -4.55 -4.14 -7.71
C ALA A 88 -5.21 -4.33 -9.09
N GLU A 89 -6.15 -3.45 -9.41
CA GLU A 89 -6.85 -3.46 -10.69
C GLU A 89 -6.33 -2.36 -11.61
N ILE A 90 -6.24 -2.69 -12.90
CA ILE A 90 -5.87 -1.79 -13.98
C ILE A 90 -6.98 -1.86 -15.03
N LEU A 91 -7.63 -0.72 -15.30
CA LEU A 91 -8.73 -0.64 -16.26
C LEU A 91 -8.22 -0.48 -17.70
N ALA A 92 -8.95 -1.02 -18.67
CA ALA A 92 -8.63 -0.99 -20.10
C ALA A 92 -8.33 0.43 -20.61
N ASP A 93 -9.10 1.42 -20.16
CA ASP A 93 -8.97 2.83 -20.59
C ASP A 93 -7.59 3.43 -20.25
N ARG A 94 -6.96 2.99 -19.14
CA ARG A 94 -5.60 3.43 -18.74
C ARG A 94 -4.54 2.89 -19.70
N LEU A 95 -4.77 1.72 -20.28
CA LEU A 95 -3.87 1.08 -21.24
C LEU A 95 -4.06 1.64 -22.65
N ALA A 96 -5.30 1.85 -23.08
CA ALA A 96 -5.64 2.26 -24.45
C ALA A 96 -4.96 3.58 -24.86
N GLY A 97 -4.83 4.52 -23.92
CA GLY A 97 -4.14 5.80 -24.14
C GLY A 97 -2.63 5.68 -24.36
N GLN A 98 -1.99 4.61 -23.86
CA GLN A 98 -0.52 4.43 -23.91
C GLN A 98 -0.06 3.36 -24.91
N LEU A 99 -0.86 2.33 -25.18
CA LEU A 99 -0.54 1.30 -26.18
C LEU A 99 -0.69 1.80 -27.63
N SER A 100 -1.46 2.88 -27.82
CA SER A 100 -1.62 3.54 -29.13
C SER A 100 -0.48 4.49 -29.49
N ALA A 101 0.49 4.69 -28.59
CA ALA A 101 1.68 5.50 -28.85
C ALA A 101 2.81 4.58 -29.33
N GLU A 102 3.05 4.58 -30.64
CA GLU A 102 4.17 3.88 -31.26
C GLU A 102 5.50 4.40 -30.65
N PRO A 103 6.44 3.52 -30.24
CA PRO A 103 7.68 3.97 -29.64
C PRO A 103 8.57 4.61 -30.69
N ALA A 104 8.85 5.91 -30.53
CA ALA A 104 9.94 6.57 -31.23
C ALA A 104 11.24 5.83 -30.89
N THR A 105 11.78 5.14 -31.88
CA THR A 105 13.02 4.37 -31.78
C THR A 105 14.17 5.33 -31.48
N ALA A 106 14.68 5.30 -30.25
CA ALA A 106 15.90 5.99 -29.88
C ALA A 106 17.11 5.20 -30.42
N THR A 107 17.66 5.64 -31.55
CA THR A 107 18.95 5.16 -32.05
C THR A 107 20.07 5.64 -31.12
N PRO A 108 21.02 4.79 -30.69
CA PRO A 108 22.17 5.23 -29.89
C PRO A 108 23.11 6.07 -30.77
N GLN A 109 23.27 7.35 -30.45
CA GLN A 109 24.32 8.19 -31.04
C GLN A 109 25.66 7.86 -30.37
N ALA A 110 26.56 7.28 -31.17
CA ALA A 110 27.97 7.13 -30.84
C ALA A 110 28.66 8.50 -30.82
N THR A 111 29.40 8.74 -29.74
CA THR A 111 30.30 9.87 -29.54
C THR A 111 31.54 9.76 -30.43
N ALA A 112 31.83 10.80 -31.23
CA ALA A 112 33.19 11.18 -31.64
C ALA A 112 33.24 12.67 -32.05
N PRO A 113 34.39 13.36 -31.88
CA PRO A 113 34.45 14.81 -31.66
C PRO A 113 34.67 15.65 -32.93
N ALA A 114 34.18 16.89 -32.89
CA ALA A 114 34.56 18.02 -33.76
C ALA A 114 35.97 18.54 -33.36
N PRO A 115 36.70 19.35 -34.18
CA PRO A 115 36.17 20.32 -35.15
C PRO A 115 36.97 20.55 -36.45
N ALA A 116 36.34 21.15 -37.46
CA ALA A 116 36.84 22.33 -38.16
C ALA A 116 35.84 22.77 -39.24
N PHE A 117 35.59 24.08 -39.24
CA PHE A 117 34.67 24.80 -40.10
C PHE A 117 35.13 24.77 -41.56
N VAL A 118 34.29 24.28 -42.47
CA VAL A 118 34.42 24.53 -43.91
C VAL A 118 33.06 24.99 -44.41
N VAL A 119 32.97 26.26 -44.77
CA VAL A 119 31.85 26.78 -45.57
C VAL A 119 32.14 26.46 -47.03
N PRO A 120 31.21 25.78 -47.72
CA PRO A 120 30.97 26.15 -49.09
C PRO A 120 29.47 26.40 -49.36
N ALA A 121 29.25 27.53 -50.05
CA ALA A 121 28.22 27.83 -51.03
C ALA A 121 26.76 27.44 -50.73
N GLN A 122 25.92 28.47 -50.60
CA GLN A 122 24.46 28.37 -50.73
C GLN A 122 24.03 27.56 -51.97
N PRO A 123 23.21 26.52 -51.81
CA PRO A 123 22.22 26.12 -52.79
C PRO A 123 20.95 26.97 -52.60
N GLY A 124 20.21 27.18 -53.70
CA GLY A 124 19.03 28.04 -53.79
C GLY A 124 17.82 27.61 -52.93
N PRO A 125 16.64 28.22 -53.13
CA PRO A 125 15.46 27.98 -52.30
C PRO A 125 14.90 26.58 -52.60
N ALA A 126 15.49 25.56 -51.96
CA ALA A 126 14.90 24.24 -51.82
C ALA A 126 13.94 24.30 -50.63
N GLU A 127 12.78 23.69 -50.83
CA GLU A 127 11.56 23.78 -50.04
C GLU A 127 11.78 24.09 -48.55
N ALA A 128 11.03 25.09 -48.07
CA ALA A 128 10.50 25.06 -46.72
C ALA A 128 9.94 23.65 -46.49
N ALA A 129 10.68 22.84 -45.73
CA ALA A 129 10.20 21.57 -45.21
C ALA A 129 8.85 21.88 -44.58
N ALA A 130 7.79 21.46 -45.27
CA ALA A 130 6.43 21.65 -44.82
C ALA A 130 6.40 21.13 -43.39
N CYS A 131 6.11 22.03 -42.44
CA CYS A 131 5.71 21.64 -41.11
C CYS A 131 4.61 20.60 -41.32
N ALA A 132 4.93 19.31 -41.11
CA ALA A 132 3.91 18.29 -41.03
C ALA A 132 2.89 18.82 -40.01
N PRO A 133 1.58 18.80 -40.32
CA PRO A 133 0.59 19.28 -39.37
C PRO A 133 0.81 18.51 -38.07
N LEU A 134 1.13 19.24 -37.00
CA LEU A 134 1.19 18.68 -35.66
C LEU A 134 -0.15 17.99 -35.41
N ASP A 135 -0.12 16.66 -35.34
CA ASP A 135 -1.30 15.90 -34.96
C ASP A 135 -1.64 16.27 -33.52
N ARG A 136 -2.69 17.08 -33.37
CA ARG A 136 -3.13 17.57 -32.06
C ARG A 136 -3.58 16.44 -31.16
N ASP A 137 -4.11 15.35 -31.72
CA ASP A 137 -4.58 14.22 -30.93
C ASP A 137 -3.40 13.41 -30.39
N ALA A 138 -2.36 13.20 -31.21
CA ALA A 138 -1.11 12.59 -30.74
C ALA A 138 -0.43 13.44 -29.65
N LEU A 139 -0.39 14.77 -29.83
CA LEU A 139 0.16 15.67 -28.82
C LEU A 139 -0.65 15.64 -27.51
N ALA A 140 -1.98 15.65 -27.60
CA ALA A 140 -2.85 15.56 -26.43
C ALA A 140 -2.64 14.25 -25.66
N LYS A 141 -2.51 13.11 -26.35
CA LYS A 141 -2.20 11.81 -25.72
C LYS A 141 -0.84 11.80 -25.03
N LEU A 142 0.18 12.37 -25.66
CA LEU A 142 1.52 12.47 -25.08
C LEU A 142 1.52 13.34 -23.82
N VAL A 143 0.85 14.50 -23.88
CA VAL A 143 0.70 15.40 -22.73
C VAL A 143 -0.05 14.68 -21.61
N GLN A 144 -1.18 14.03 -21.89
CA GLN A 144 -1.93 13.27 -20.91
C GLN A 144 -1.06 12.17 -20.26
N ALA A 145 -0.34 11.39 -21.05
CA ALA A 145 0.58 10.36 -20.52
C ALA A 145 1.72 10.96 -19.68
N SER A 146 2.23 12.13 -20.03
CA SER A 146 3.26 12.84 -19.26
C SER A 146 2.73 13.35 -17.92
N VAL A 147 1.50 13.89 -17.91
CA VAL A 147 0.81 14.37 -16.71
C VAL A 147 0.48 13.20 -15.80
N ASP A 148 -0.11 12.13 -16.33
CA ASP A 148 -0.44 10.93 -15.55
C ASP A 148 0.81 10.32 -14.91
N ARG A 149 1.95 10.30 -15.62
CA ARG A 149 3.24 9.82 -15.07
C ARG A 149 3.76 10.73 -13.96
N ALA A 150 3.68 12.05 -14.13
CA ALA A 150 4.11 13.01 -13.12
C ALA A 150 3.22 12.93 -11.87
N VAL A 151 1.90 12.94 -12.05
CA VAL A 151 0.92 12.83 -10.98
C VAL A 151 1.07 11.51 -10.23
N ALA A 152 1.21 10.38 -10.93
CA ALA A 152 1.41 9.09 -10.29
C ALA A 152 2.69 9.06 -9.43
N ARG A 153 3.78 9.69 -9.90
CA ARG A 153 5.04 9.78 -9.17
C ARG A 153 4.91 10.58 -7.89
N GLU A 154 4.18 11.69 -7.93
CA GLU A 154 4.00 12.59 -6.78
C GLU A 154 2.96 12.08 -5.77
N ILE A 155 1.88 11.45 -6.22
CA ILE A 155 0.83 10.93 -5.33
C ILE A 155 1.26 9.64 -4.63
N ARG A 156 2.13 8.84 -5.25
CA ARG A 156 2.61 7.56 -4.70
C ARG A 156 3.15 7.65 -3.25
N PRO A 157 4.11 8.54 -2.92
CA PRO A 157 4.59 8.66 -1.53
C PRO A 157 3.49 9.13 -0.57
N LEU A 158 2.53 9.93 -1.03
CA LEU A 158 1.43 10.42 -0.21
C LEU A 158 0.43 9.31 0.13
N LEU A 159 0.08 8.46 -0.83
CA LEU A 159 -0.79 7.29 -0.58
C LEU A 159 -0.13 6.31 0.38
N GLU A 160 1.17 6.06 0.23
CA GLU A 160 1.92 5.20 1.13
C GLU A 160 1.97 5.78 2.55
N ALA A 161 2.24 7.08 2.69
CA ALA A 161 2.22 7.75 3.99
C ALA A 161 0.84 7.75 4.64
N TYR A 162 -0.22 7.97 3.85
CA TYR A 162 -1.61 7.92 4.32
C TYR A 162 -1.96 6.53 4.85
N ASP A 163 -1.65 5.49 4.10
CA ASP A 163 -1.92 4.11 4.48
C ASP A 163 -1.19 3.68 5.75
N GLN A 164 0.05 4.13 5.92
CA GLN A 164 0.80 3.90 7.16
C GLN A 164 0.21 4.67 8.35
N ALA A 165 -0.29 5.89 8.14
CA ALA A 165 -0.90 6.69 9.18
C ALA A 165 -2.26 6.11 9.62
N ASP A 166 -3.12 5.72 8.67
CA ASP A 166 -4.44 5.14 8.96
C ASP A 166 -4.32 3.85 9.78
N GLY A 167 -3.36 2.98 9.43
CA GLY A 167 -3.08 1.76 10.19
C GLY A 167 -2.68 2.03 11.65
N ARG A 168 -1.86 3.06 11.90
CA ARG A 168 -1.47 3.47 13.26
C ARG A 168 -2.64 4.03 14.07
N VAL A 169 -3.48 4.85 13.46
CA VAL A 169 -4.66 5.44 14.13
C VAL A 169 -5.64 4.34 14.53
N ARG A 170 -5.98 3.43 13.61
CA ARG A 170 -6.86 2.29 13.90
C ARG A 170 -6.34 1.43 15.05
N LEU A 171 -5.04 1.13 15.07
CA LEU A 171 -4.43 0.36 16.17
C LEU A 171 -4.56 1.09 17.51
N ASN A 172 -4.28 2.39 17.53
CA ASN A 172 -4.40 3.20 18.74
C ASN A 172 -5.84 3.27 19.26
N ASP A 173 -6.83 3.40 18.38
CA ASP A 173 -8.25 3.43 18.75
C ASP A 173 -8.71 2.11 19.38
N VAL A 174 -8.29 0.97 18.79
CA VAL A 174 -8.57 -0.37 19.35
C VAL A 174 -7.93 -0.53 20.73
N MET A 175 -6.65 -0.17 20.87
CA MET A 175 -5.93 -0.26 22.14
C MET A 175 -6.53 0.66 23.20
N GLY A 176 -6.94 1.88 22.81
CA GLY A 176 -7.63 2.83 23.67
C GLY A 176 -8.99 2.31 24.15
N GLY A 177 -9.79 1.72 23.25
CA GLY A 177 -11.05 1.10 23.59
C GLY A 177 -10.91 -0.07 24.57
N VAL A 178 -9.95 -0.97 24.31
CA VAL A 178 -9.63 -2.09 25.22
C VAL A 178 -9.18 -1.57 26.58
N GLY A 179 -8.28 -0.57 26.60
CA GLY A 179 -7.81 0.08 27.81
C GLY A 179 -8.94 0.72 28.62
N MET A 180 -9.91 1.35 27.96
CA MET A 180 -11.07 1.95 28.63
C MET A 180 -11.97 0.90 29.29
N ILE A 181 -12.25 -0.23 28.61
CA ILE A 181 -13.06 -1.33 29.17
C ILE A 181 -12.35 -1.93 30.40
N VAL A 182 -11.07 -2.28 30.26
CA VAL A 182 -10.27 -2.86 31.34
C VAL A 182 -10.14 -1.88 32.51
N GLY A 183 -9.90 -0.60 32.22
CA GLY A 183 -9.78 0.45 33.23
C GLY A 183 -11.06 0.64 34.03
N LEU A 184 -12.23 0.71 33.36
CA LEU A 184 -13.52 0.84 34.03
C LEU A 184 -13.87 -0.41 34.86
N ALA A 185 -13.63 -1.61 34.33
CA ALA A 185 -13.83 -2.86 35.06
C ALA A 185 -12.95 -2.92 36.32
N GLY A 186 -11.67 -2.56 36.19
CA GLY A 186 -10.72 -2.50 37.30
C GLY A 186 -11.13 -1.48 38.37
N ALA A 187 -11.53 -0.27 37.96
CA ALA A 187 -12.03 0.77 38.86
C ALA A 187 -13.29 0.32 39.61
N GLY A 188 -14.21 -0.36 38.91
CA GLY A 188 -15.42 -0.94 39.51
C GLY A 188 -15.10 -1.99 40.58
N LEU A 189 -14.23 -2.96 40.26
CA LEU A 189 -13.79 -3.99 41.21
C LEU A 189 -13.08 -3.40 42.44
N TRP A 190 -12.22 -2.39 42.23
CA TRP A 190 -11.53 -1.69 43.32
C TRP A 190 -12.50 -0.92 44.23
N ALA A 191 -13.51 -0.26 43.66
CA ALA A 191 -14.53 0.42 44.44
C ALA A 191 -15.36 -0.58 45.28
N VAL A 192 -15.67 -1.76 44.72
CA VAL A 192 -16.37 -2.83 45.45
C VAL A 192 -15.51 -3.42 46.56
N SER A 193 -14.20 -3.64 46.33
CA SER A 193 -13.30 -4.19 47.35
C SER A 193 -13.11 -3.22 48.53
N ARG A 194 -13.06 -1.90 48.28
CA ARG A 194 -12.98 -0.89 49.35
C ARG A 194 -14.24 -0.79 50.21
N ARG A 195 -15.41 -1.13 49.66
CA ARG A 195 -16.69 -1.14 50.42
C ARG A 195 -16.82 -2.34 51.36
N ARG A 196 -15.94 -3.34 51.27
CA ARG A 196 -15.90 -4.51 52.16
C ARG A 196 -14.85 -4.35 53.27
N ARG A 197 -14.82 -3.23 53.99
CA ARG A 197 -14.07 -3.15 55.25
C ARG A 197 -14.83 -3.96 56.33
N PRO A 198 -14.18 -4.89 57.06
CA PRO A 198 -14.81 -5.59 58.17
C PRO A 198 -15.24 -4.59 59.25
N VAL A 199 -16.43 -4.80 59.81
CA VAL A 199 -16.88 -4.14 61.05
C VAL A 199 -15.86 -4.50 62.15
N PRO A 200 -15.36 -3.55 62.96
CA PRO A 200 -14.50 -3.88 64.09
C PRO A 200 -15.26 -4.79 65.05
N ASP A 201 -14.70 -5.95 65.39
CA ASP A 201 -15.22 -6.78 66.48
C ASP A 201 -15.14 -5.97 67.79
N ASP A 202 -16.29 -5.79 68.44
CA ASP A 202 -16.43 -5.08 69.71
C ASP A 202 -15.87 -5.94 70.87
N PRO A 203 -14.82 -5.52 71.60
CA PRO A 203 -14.22 -6.31 72.68
C PRO A 203 -14.97 -6.18 74.02
N ALA A 204 -16.29 -6.02 74.01
CA ALA A 204 -17.11 -5.92 75.22
C ALA A 204 -18.14 -7.06 75.29
N GLY A 205 -17.67 -8.29 75.45
CA GLY A 205 -18.52 -9.39 75.90
C GLY A 205 -19.00 -9.17 77.35
N PRO A 206 -20.25 -9.54 77.71
CA PRO A 206 -20.77 -9.32 79.06
C PRO A 206 -19.99 -10.12 80.10
N PRO A 207 -19.84 -9.61 81.33
CA PRO A 207 -19.03 -10.25 82.36
C PRO A 207 -19.59 -11.63 82.72
N GLY A 208 -18.73 -12.65 82.59
CA GLY A 208 -19.03 -14.04 82.87
C GLY A 208 -19.48 -14.25 84.32
N GLU A 209 -20.63 -14.90 84.44
CA GLU A 209 -21.23 -15.36 85.68
C GLU A 209 -20.33 -16.45 86.31
N ARG A 210 -19.67 -16.09 87.42
CA ARG A 210 -18.86 -17.03 88.21
C ARG A 210 -19.78 -18.09 88.82
N ARG A 211 -19.62 -19.35 88.41
CA ARG A 211 -20.17 -20.50 89.13
C ARG A 211 -19.11 -21.01 90.12
N ASP A 212 -19.43 -20.94 91.41
CA ASP A 212 -18.63 -21.53 92.47
C ASP A 212 -18.71 -23.08 92.43
N PRO A 213 -17.64 -23.79 92.80
CA PRO A 213 -17.63 -25.25 92.82
C PRO A 213 -18.30 -25.82 94.09
N PRO A 214 -18.99 -26.97 94.02
CA PRO A 214 -19.54 -27.63 95.19
C PRO A 214 -18.45 -28.37 96.00
N ALA A 215 -18.66 -28.41 97.32
CA ALA A 215 -17.81 -29.02 98.35
C ALA A 215 -17.83 -30.56 98.33
#